data_AF-A0A7K5LWT1-F1
#
_entry.id   AF-A0A7K5LWT1-F1
#
_cell.length_a   1.000
_cell.length_b   1.000
_cell.length_c   1.000
_cell.angle_alpha   90.00
_cell.angle_beta   90.00
_cell.angle_gamma   90.00
#
_symmetry.space_group_name_H-M   'P 1'
#
loop_
_entity.id
_entity.type
_entity.pdbx_description
1 polymer ?
#
loop_
_entity_poly.entity_id
_entity_poly.type
_entity_poly.pdbx_seq_one_letter_code
_entity_poly.pdbx_strand_id
1 'polypeptide(L)'
;ILLLIRNPKDVATSYYHFSNGVATVPSYETWDDFFTDFMTKKTAWGCYLEYLSEWNKYADRENIMTITYEEVKENPALSVKNIATFFGIPLTEEQLQLVVERSSFQSMKKNSDKTHGSFGNILFRKG
;
A
#
# COMPACT_ATOMS: atom_id res chain seq x y z
N ILE A 1 9.80 8.23 9.85
CA ILE A 1 9.04 7.03 9.43
C ILE A 1 7.83 7.49 8.64
N LEU A 2 7.62 6.95 7.44
CA LEU A 2 6.39 7.20 6.68
C LEU A 2 5.46 6.00 6.90
N LEU A 3 4.29 6.22 7.50
CA LEU A 3 3.29 5.20 7.77
C LEU A 3 2.16 5.32 6.75
N LEU A 4 2.07 4.35 5.83
CA LEU A 4 0.98 4.26 4.86
C LEU A 4 -0.20 3.48 5.46
N ILE A 5 -1.36 4.13 5.51
CA ILE A 5 -2.62 3.56 5.98
C ILE A 5 -3.57 3.42 4.79
N ARG A 6 -4.49 2.46 4.82
CA ARG A 6 -5.52 2.30 3.78
C ARG A 6 -6.81 1.86 4.43
N ASN A 7 -7.95 2.15 3.81
CA ASN A 7 -9.23 1.64 4.27
C ASN A 7 -9.17 0.11 4.50
N PRO A 8 -9.48 -0.40 5.71
CA PRO A 8 -9.39 -1.83 6.03
C PRO A 8 -10.19 -2.74 5.10
N LYS A 9 -11.31 -2.25 4.54
CA LYS A 9 -12.11 -3.02 3.56
C LYS A 9 -11.33 -3.23 2.27
N ASP A 10 -10.66 -2.19 1.79
CA ASP A 10 -9.84 -2.26 0.59
C ASP A 10 -8.55 -3.05 0.82
N VAL A 11 -8.00 -3.02 2.05
CA VAL A 11 -6.89 -3.90 2.47
C VAL A 11 -7.31 -5.36 2.42
N ALA A 12 -8.46 -5.71 3.02
CA ALA A 12 -8.98 -7.09 2.99
C ALA A 12 -9.16 -7.58 1.55
N THR A 13 -9.81 -6.78 0.70
CA THR A 13 -9.99 -7.12 -0.72
C THR A 13 -8.64 -7.28 -1.43
N SER A 14 -7.70 -6.37 -1.22
CA SER A 14 -6.36 -6.48 -1.80
C SER A 14 -5.65 -7.75 -1.37
N TYR A 15 -5.76 -8.10 -0.09
CA TYR A 15 -5.03 -9.20 0.52
C TYR A 15 -5.62 -10.58 0.15
N TYR A 16 -6.93 -10.69 -0.03
CA TYR A 16 -7.54 -11.92 -0.58
C TYR A 16 -6.94 -12.31 -1.93
N HIS A 17 -6.88 -11.35 -2.86
CA HIS A 17 -6.31 -11.60 -4.18
C HIS A 17 -4.80 -11.84 -4.15
N PHE A 18 -4.08 -11.16 -3.24
CA PHE A 18 -2.66 -11.43 -3.03
C PHE A 18 -2.44 -12.87 -2.54
N SER A 19 -3.23 -13.31 -1.55
CA SER A 19 -3.13 -14.65 -0.97
C SER A 19 -3.38 -15.75 -2.01
N ASN A 20 -4.30 -15.51 -2.94
CA ASN A 20 -4.60 -16.44 -4.03
C ASN A 20 -3.64 -16.35 -5.23
N GLY A 21 -2.77 -15.34 -5.27
CA GLY A 21 -1.75 -15.20 -6.31
C GLY A 21 -0.37 -15.66 -5.87
N VAL A 22 -0.08 -15.69 -4.56
CA VAL A 22 1.26 -15.90 -4.01
C VAL A 22 1.37 -17.25 -3.31
N ALA A 23 2.21 -18.14 -3.85
CA ALA A 23 2.37 -19.51 -3.35
C ALA A 23 2.98 -19.63 -1.94
N THR A 24 3.58 -18.56 -1.40
CA THR A 24 4.23 -18.58 -0.08
C THR A 24 3.29 -18.25 1.08
N VAL A 25 2.02 -17.95 0.81
CA VAL A 25 0.97 -17.73 1.82
C VAL A 25 -0.21 -18.66 1.55
N PRO A 26 -1.03 -19.00 2.56
CA PRO A 26 -2.23 -19.81 2.34
C PRO A 26 -3.14 -19.16 1.31
N SER A 27 -3.60 -19.94 0.34
CA SER A 27 -4.68 -19.54 -0.55
C SER A 27 -6.03 -19.90 0.05
N TYR A 28 -7.07 -19.21 -0.41
CA TYR A 28 -8.44 -19.31 0.06
C TYR A 28 -9.37 -19.63 -1.10
N GLU A 29 -10.20 -20.67 -0.93
CA GLU A 29 -11.20 -21.05 -1.93
C GLU A 29 -12.35 -20.04 -2.00
N THR A 30 -12.75 -19.49 -0.85
CA THR A 30 -13.84 -18.52 -0.73
C THR A 30 -13.41 -17.24 -0.03
N TRP A 31 -14.13 -16.15 -0.31
CA TRP A 31 -13.98 -14.88 0.38
C TRP A 31 -14.30 -14.98 1.88
N ASP A 32 -15.32 -15.76 2.24
CA ASP A 32 -15.80 -15.85 3.63
C ASP A 32 -14.77 -16.57 4.53
N ASP A 33 -14.09 -17.59 4.01
CA ASP A 33 -13.00 -18.26 4.70
C ASP A 33 -11.83 -17.30 4.95
N PHE A 34 -11.43 -16.56 3.90
CA PHE A 34 -10.39 -15.53 4.02
C PHE A 34 -10.79 -14.45 5.03
N PHE A 35 -12.01 -13.93 4.93
CA PHE A 35 -12.46 -12.83 5.77
C PHE A 35 -12.53 -13.26 7.24
N THR A 36 -12.95 -14.50 7.51
CA THR A 36 -12.92 -15.09 8.85
C THR A 36 -11.49 -15.12 9.40
N ASP A 37 -10.52 -15.56 8.61
CA ASP A 37 -9.11 -15.59 9.03
C ASP A 37 -8.52 -14.19 9.21
N PHE A 38 -8.87 -13.25 8.33
CA PHE A 38 -8.45 -11.85 8.40
C PHE A 38 -8.94 -11.19 9.69
N MET A 39 -10.20 -11.46 10.08
CA MET A 39 -10.79 -10.93 11.31
C MET A 39 -10.31 -11.67 12.57
N THR A 40 -9.96 -12.95 12.46
CA THR A 40 -9.48 -13.78 13.58
C THR A 40 -7.96 -13.86 13.70
N LYS A 41 -7.23 -12.96 13.00
CA LYS A 41 -5.78 -12.79 13.10
C LYS A 41 -4.96 -13.99 12.60
N LYS A 42 -5.54 -14.81 11.73
CA LYS A 42 -4.93 -16.03 11.18
C LYS A 42 -4.26 -15.80 9.82
N THR A 43 -4.42 -14.63 9.22
CA THR A 43 -3.68 -14.24 8.03
C THR A 43 -2.20 -14.02 8.34
N ALA A 44 -1.34 -14.16 7.32
CA ALA A 44 0.06 -13.81 7.47
C ALA A 44 0.22 -12.34 7.91
N TRP A 45 1.23 -12.07 8.75
CA TRP A 45 1.49 -10.77 9.38
C TRP A 45 0.45 -10.28 10.40
N GLY A 46 -0.53 -11.11 10.78
CA GLY A 46 -1.42 -10.85 11.90
C GLY A 46 -2.57 -9.90 11.57
N CYS A 47 -3.03 -9.13 12.58
CA CYS A 47 -4.25 -8.33 12.48
C CYS A 47 -3.97 -6.88 12.06
N TYR A 48 -4.54 -6.47 10.93
CA TYR A 48 -4.38 -5.10 10.44
C TYR A 48 -4.94 -4.04 11.42
N LEU A 49 -6.03 -4.34 12.13
CA LEU A 49 -6.62 -3.39 13.08
C LEU A 49 -5.74 -3.20 14.33
N GLU A 50 -5.08 -4.26 14.80
CA GLU A 50 -4.12 -4.15 15.90
C GLU A 50 -2.87 -3.39 15.47
N TYR A 51 -2.40 -3.63 14.23
CA TYR A 51 -1.33 -2.84 13.63
C TYR A 51 -1.67 -1.34 13.63
N LEU A 52 -2.87 -0.96 13.17
CA LEU A 52 -3.32 0.43 13.20
C LEU A 52 -3.41 0.98 14.63
N SER A 53 -3.98 0.21 15.55
CA SER A 53 -4.09 0.60 16.96
C SER A 53 -2.74 0.81 17.63
N GLU A 54 -1.73 -0.01 17.28
CA GLU A 54 -0.40 0.12 17.83
C GLU A 54 0.30 1.37 17.28
N TRP A 55 0.25 1.57 15.96
CA TRP A 55 0.86 2.76 15.34
C TRP A 55 0.18 4.06 15.73
N ASN A 56 -1.12 4.06 16.01
CA ASN A 56 -1.86 5.24 16.46
C ASN A 56 -1.26 5.85 17.73
N LYS A 57 -0.62 5.04 18.60
CA LYS A 57 0.07 5.53 19.80
C LYS A 57 1.26 6.45 19.49
N TYR A 58 1.75 6.41 18.25
CA TYR A 58 2.94 7.12 17.80
C TYR A 58 2.61 8.17 16.72
N ALA A 59 1.39 8.22 16.21
CA ALA A 59 1.02 9.00 15.04
C ALA A 59 1.35 10.51 15.17
N ASP A 60 1.30 11.06 16.39
CA ASP A 60 1.57 12.48 16.66
C ASP A 60 3.07 12.80 16.87
N ARG A 61 3.97 11.81 16.73
CA ARG A 61 5.41 12.06 16.88
C ARG A 61 5.98 12.77 15.65
N GLU A 62 6.79 13.81 15.87
CA GLU A 62 7.39 14.62 14.80
C GLU A 62 8.21 13.81 13.77
N ASN A 63 8.79 12.68 14.18
CA ASN A 63 9.56 11.81 13.29
C ASN A 63 8.70 10.75 12.57
N ILE A 64 7.38 10.88 12.62
CA ILE A 64 6.41 9.99 11.96
C ILE A 64 5.45 10.84 11.12
N MET A 65 5.32 10.48 9.85
CA MET A 65 4.32 11.04 8.95
C MET A 65 3.34 9.94 8.60
N THR A 66 2.07 10.13 8.96
CA THR A 66 0.97 9.30 8.50
C THR A 66 0.46 9.80 7.16
N ILE A 67 0.23 8.89 6.21
CA ILE A 67 -0.40 9.20 4.94
C ILE A 67 -1.34 8.05 4.57
N THR A 68 -2.47 8.36 3.97
CA THR A 68 -3.41 7.35 3.49
C THR A 68 -3.21 7.05 2.01
N TYR A 69 -3.51 5.81 1.60
CA TYR A 69 -3.53 5.42 0.20
C TYR A 69 -4.54 6.26 -0.59
N GLU A 70 -5.64 6.62 0.06
CA GLU A 70 -6.71 7.45 -0.49
C GLU A 70 -6.22 8.87 -0.81
N GLU A 71 -5.47 9.52 0.09
CA GLU A 71 -4.83 10.83 -0.18
C GLU A 71 -3.82 10.75 -1.33
N VAL A 72 -3.00 9.69 -1.37
CA VAL A 72 -2.04 9.46 -2.46
C VAL A 72 -2.75 9.32 -3.79
N LYS A 73 -3.91 8.64 -3.81
CA LYS A 73 -4.70 8.44 -5.02
C LYS A 73 -5.45 9.71 -5.43
N GLU A 74 -5.96 10.48 -4.48
CA GLU A 74 -6.72 11.71 -4.75
C GLU A 74 -5.82 12.83 -5.27
N ASN A 75 -4.66 13.03 -4.64
CA ASN A 75 -3.70 14.03 -5.09
C ASN A 75 -2.25 13.52 -4.99
N PRO A 76 -1.78 12.79 -6.02
CA PRO A 76 -0.42 12.23 -6.04
C PRO A 76 0.66 13.31 -5.93
N ALA A 77 0.48 14.46 -6.59
CA ALA A 77 1.48 15.53 -6.60
C ALA A 77 1.66 16.17 -5.22
N LEU A 78 0.55 16.48 -4.54
CA LEU A 78 0.61 16.99 -3.16
C LEU A 78 1.21 15.96 -2.21
N SER A 79 0.83 14.69 -2.35
CA SER A 79 1.38 13.60 -1.53
C SER A 79 2.90 13.45 -1.70
N VAL A 80 3.41 13.52 -2.93
CA VAL A 80 4.86 13.49 -3.19
C VAL A 80 5.56 14.72 -2.60
N LYS A 81 4.98 15.93 -2.74
CA LYS A 81 5.52 17.14 -2.11
C LYS A 81 5.63 16.97 -0.59
N ASN A 82 4.56 16.51 0.05
CA ASN A 82 4.52 16.31 1.51
C ASN A 82 5.55 15.27 1.99
N ILE A 83 5.66 14.14 1.28
CA ILE A 83 6.65 13.09 1.58
C ILE A 83 8.07 13.66 1.45
N ALA A 84 8.37 14.39 0.39
CA ALA A 84 9.68 14.97 0.17
C ALA A 84 10.04 16.01 1.24
N THR A 85 9.10 16.89 1.59
CA THR A 85 9.27 17.86 2.69
C THR A 85 9.55 17.16 4.01
N PHE A 86 8.81 16.10 4.34
CA PHE A 86 9.01 15.34 5.57
C PHE A 86 10.42 14.72 5.65
N PHE A 87 10.96 14.23 4.53
CA PHE A 87 12.32 13.70 4.47
C PHE A 87 13.41 14.76 4.22
N GLY A 88 13.06 16.04 4.13
CA GLY A 88 14.01 17.13 3.84
C GLY A 88 14.62 17.05 2.42
N ILE A 89 13.92 16.42 1.48
CA ILE A 89 14.37 16.25 0.09
C ILE A 89 13.87 17.43 -0.74
N PRO A 90 14.75 18.29 -1.28
CA PRO A 90 14.34 19.34 -2.19
C PRO A 90 13.86 18.72 -3.52
N LEU A 91 12.75 19.23 -4.06
CA LEU A 91 12.19 18.81 -5.33
C LEU A 91 11.95 20.02 -6.24
N THR A 92 12.43 19.93 -7.49
CA THR A 92 11.96 20.83 -8.55
C THR A 92 10.59 20.39 -9.07
N GLU A 93 9.90 21.27 -9.79
CA GLU A 93 8.62 20.93 -10.38
C GLU A 93 8.76 19.82 -11.43
N GLU A 94 9.84 19.81 -12.22
CA GLU A 94 10.12 18.74 -13.19
C GLU A 94 10.33 17.39 -12.51
N GLN A 95 11.07 17.37 -11.39
CA GLN A 95 11.30 16.14 -10.61
C GLN A 95 9.99 15.62 -10.01
N LEU A 96 9.14 16.51 -9.50
CA LEU A 96 7.83 16.15 -9.00
C LEU A 96 6.97 15.48 -10.08
N GLN A 97 6.84 16.12 -11.25
CA GLN A 97 6.03 15.59 -12.35
C GLN A 97 6.56 14.23 -12.79
N LEU A 98 7.88 14.06 -12.86
CA LEU A 98 8.51 12.79 -13.19
C LEU A 98 8.20 11.69 -12.17
N VAL A 99 8.23 12.01 -10.87
CA VAL A 99 7.88 11.05 -9.81
C VAL A 99 6.42 10.64 -9.96
N VAL A 100 5.50 11.61 -10.08
CA VAL A 100 4.05 11.36 -10.24
C VAL A 100 3.77 10.49 -11.45
N GLU A 101 4.39 10.78 -12.60
CA GLU A 101 4.23 10.00 -13.83
C GLU A 101 4.73 8.56 -13.63
N ARG A 102 5.93 8.38 -13.06
CA ARG A 102 6.55 7.06 -12.87
C ARG A 102 5.83 6.22 -11.81
N SER A 103 5.29 6.85 -10.78
CA SER A 103 4.50 6.20 -9.72
C SER A 103 3.03 6.01 -10.08
N SER A 104 2.60 6.44 -11.27
CA SER A 104 1.23 6.17 -11.73
C SER A 104 1.02 4.66 -11.90
N PHE A 105 -0.21 4.20 -11.67
CA PHE A 105 -0.55 2.78 -11.80
C PHE A 105 -0.21 2.22 -13.19
N GLN A 106 -0.46 3.00 -14.25
CA GLN A 106 -0.17 2.59 -15.63
C GLN A 106 1.33 2.41 -15.86
N SER A 107 2.15 3.37 -15.42
CA SER A 107 3.61 3.30 -15.53
C SER A 107 4.17 2.14 -14.72
N MET A 108 3.74 2.00 -13.47
CA MET A 108 4.18 0.89 -12.61
C MET A 108 3.78 -0.47 -13.17
N LYS A 109 2.54 -0.63 -13.65
CA LYS A 109 2.07 -1.88 -14.27
C LYS A 109 2.87 -2.21 -15.51
N LYS A 110 3.10 -1.23 -16.41
CA LYS A 110 3.92 -1.41 -17.62
C LYS A 110 5.36 -1.85 -17.29
N ASN A 111 5.89 -1.39 -16.16
CA ASN A 111 7.24 -1.71 -15.71
C ASN A 111 7.30 -2.89 -14.72
N SER A 112 6.17 -3.55 -14.45
CA SER A 112 6.06 -4.54 -13.37
C SER A 112 6.90 -5.78 -13.63
N ASP A 113 6.96 -6.27 -14.87
CA ASP A 113 7.80 -7.42 -15.25
C ASP A 113 9.28 -7.18 -14.95
N LYS A 114 9.77 -5.95 -15.16
CA LYS A 114 11.18 -5.60 -14.90
C LYS A 114 11.50 -5.42 -13.43
N THR A 115 10.52 -5.02 -12.63
CA THR A 115 10.71 -4.63 -11.23
C THR A 115 10.31 -5.74 -10.25
N HIS A 116 9.33 -6.57 -10.61
CA HIS A 116 8.71 -7.58 -9.75
C HIS A 116 8.66 -8.97 -10.42
N GLY A 117 9.10 -9.11 -11.67
CA GLY A 117 9.06 -10.39 -12.39
C GLY A 117 7.64 -10.95 -12.48
N SER A 118 7.50 -12.26 -12.24
CA SER A 118 6.20 -12.94 -12.26
C SER A 118 5.19 -12.39 -11.24
N PHE A 119 5.65 -11.74 -10.16
CA PHE A 119 4.76 -11.09 -9.19
C PHE A 119 4.08 -9.84 -9.73
N GLY A 120 4.56 -9.25 -10.82
CA GLY A 120 3.96 -8.07 -11.44
C GLY A 120 2.47 -8.27 -11.76
N ASN A 121 2.11 -9.41 -12.32
CA ASN A 121 0.71 -9.71 -12.68
C ASN A 121 -0.20 -9.91 -11.46
N ILE A 122 0.36 -10.33 -10.32
CA ILE A 122 -0.38 -10.51 -9.07
C ILE A 122 -0.61 -9.16 -8.38
N LEU A 123 0.42 -8.31 -8.34
CA LEU A 123 0.39 -7.02 -7.64
C LEU A 123 -0.34 -5.93 -8.44
N PHE A 124 -0.17 -5.88 -9.76
CA PHE A 124 -0.70 -4.82 -10.62
C PHE A 124 -1.94 -5.26 -11.39
N ARG A 125 -2.98 -5.63 -10.64
CA ARG A 125 -4.30 -5.97 -11.18
C ARG A 125 -5.22 -4.76 -11.25
N LYS A 126 -6.13 -4.75 -12.23
CA LYS A 126 -7.22 -3.77 -12.24
C LYS A 126 -8.20 -4.21 -11.14
N GLY A 127 -8.46 -3.34 -10.17
CA GLY A 127 -9.51 -3.53 -9.17
C GLY A 127 -10.88 -3.49 -9.81
#